data_AF-A0A531LCL4-F1
#
_entry.id   AF-A0A531LCL4-F1
#
_cell.length_a   1.000
_cell.length_b   1.000
_cell.length_c   1.000
_cell.angle_alpha   90.00
_cell.angle_beta   90.00
_cell.angle_gamma   90.00
#
_symmetry.space_group_name_H-M   'P 1'
#
loop_
_entity.id
_entity.type
_entity.pdbx_description
1 polymer ?
#
loop_
_entity_poly.entity_id
_entity_poly.type
_entity_poly.pdbx_seq_one_letter_code
_entity_poly.pdbx_strand_id
1 'polypeptide(L)'
;MLTPGMRRAQRSLADFLPLIDWASFRRVHLGNKMRVFGPDAAAVACGDDSQAVVWLVRRDTIGRNGMLRAGAAPVPAALELPGLARGTYRVIAWDTTAGRPTAEWQANSDGWLKLDVPPFSADVALAIRRGVLAAP
;
A
#
# COMPACT_ATOMS: atom_id res chain seq x y z
N MET A 1 10.16 -0.27 28.32
CA MET A 1 10.60 0.99 27.66
C MET A 1 10.66 0.76 26.16
N LEU A 2 10.21 1.72 25.32
CA LEU A 2 10.34 1.60 23.86
C LEU A 2 11.69 2.15 23.39
N THR A 3 12.32 1.50 22.41
CA THR A 3 13.51 2.05 21.75
C THR A 3 13.12 3.24 20.86
N PRO A 4 14.06 4.13 20.49
CA PRO A 4 13.79 5.19 19.51
C PRO A 4 13.24 4.65 18.18
N GLY A 5 13.72 3.49 17.73
CA GLY A 5 13.22 2.82 16.53
C GLY A 5 11.76 2.40 16.66
N MET A 6 11.38 1.79 17.79
CA MET A 6 9.99 1.41 18.05
C MET A 6 9.05 2.62 18.10
N ARG A 7 9.50 3.74 18.71
CA ARG A 7 8.70 4.98 18.73
C ARG A 7 8.47 5.53 17.33
N ARG A 8 9.47 5.49 16.45
CA ARG A 8 9.32 5.91 15.05
C ARG A 8 8.36 5.01 14.28
N ALA A 9 8.48 3.69 14.43
CA ALA A 9 7.59 2.73 13.79
C ALA A 9 6.13 2.90 14.26
N GLN A 10 5.91 3.07 15.57
CA GLN A 10 4.58 3.31 16.12
C GLN A 10 3.98 4.64 15.65
N ARG A 11 4.80 5.70 15.54
CA ARG A 11 4.35 6.98 14.99
C ARG A 11 3.96 6.84 13.51
N SER A 12 4.80 6.21 12.70
CA SER A 12 4.47 5.92 11.28
C SER A 12 3.16 5.15 11.17
N LEU A 13 2.95 4.14 12.01
CA LEU A 13 1.69 3.41 12.02
C LEU A 13 0.53 4.32 12.42
N ALA A 14 0.67 5.10 13.50
CA ALA A 14 -0.36 6.03 13.96
C ALA A 14 -0.75 7.06 12.90
N ASP A 15 0.20 7.54 12.10
CA ASP A 15 -0.05 8.50 11.03
C ASP A 15 -0.66 7.83 9.78
N PHE A 16 -0.42 6.53 9.57
CA PHE A 16 -1.07 5.73 8.52
C PHE A 16 -2.52 5.38 8.86
N LEU A 17 -2.83 5.11 10.14
CA LEU A 17 -4.15 4.62 10.55
C LEU A 17 -5.32 5.51 10.05
N PRO A 18 -5.30 6.84 10.12
CA PRO A 18 -6.41 7.68 9.64
C PRO A 18 -6.72 7.57 8.14
N LEU A 19 -5.86 6.94 7.34
CA LEU A 19 -6.06 6.79 5.89
C LEU A 19 -7.08 5.69 5.53
N ILE A 20 -7.43 4.83 6.49
CA ILE A 20 -8.38 3.72 6.37
C ILE A 20 -9.51 3.92 7.37
N ASP A 21 -10.75 3.61 6.98
CA ASP A 21 -11.87 3.57 7.91
C ASP A 21 -11.89 2.22 8.64
N TRP A 22 -11.09 2.12 9.70
CA TRP A 22 -10.95 0.91 10.50
C TRP A 22 -12.23 0.47 11.20
N ALA A 23 -13.21 1.36 11.38
CA ALA A 23 -14.48 1.02 12.02
C ALA A 23 -15.34 0.11 11.13
N SER A 24 -15.22 0.27 9.80
CA SER A 24 -15.93 -0.54 8.81
C SER A 24 -15.03 -1.57 8.09
N PHE A 25 -13.71 -1.48 8.29
CA PHE A 25 -12.72 -2.32 7.60
C PHE A 25 -12.89 -3.82 7.89
N ARG A 26 -13.25 -4.60 6.88
CA ARG A 26 -13.24 -6.07 6.96
C ARG A 26 -11.93 -6.62 6.40
N ARG A 27 -11.22 -7.44 7.17
CA ARG A 27 -9.90 -7.99 6.82
C ARG A 27 -10.00 -9.22 5.90
N VAL A 28 -10.62 -9.10 4.73
CA VAL A 28 -10.63 -10.20 3.75
C VAL A 28 -9.27 -10.26 3.05
N HIS A 29 -8.69 -11.45 2.94
CA HIS A 29 -7.41 -11.63 2.24
C HIS A 29 -7.61 -11.48 0.72
N LEU A 30 -6.90 -10.53 0.11
CA LEU A 30 -6.97 -10.23 -1.32
C LEU A 30 -5.70 -10.69 -2.07
N GLY A 31 -4.62 -11.01 -1.34
CA GLY A 31 -3.29 -11.27 -1.90
C GLY A 31 -3.24 -12.41 -2.93
N ASN A 32 -3.96 -13.52 -2.71
CA ASN A 32 -3.92 -14.69 -3.60
C ASN A 32 -4.50 -14.45 -5.01
N LYS A 33 -5.22 -13.34 -5.21
CA LYS A 33 -5.87 -13.01 -6.48
C LYS A 33 -5.30 -11.74 -7.12
N MET A 34 -4.36 -11.06 -6.45
CA MET A 34 -3.73 -9.84 -6.94
C MET A 34 -2.62 -10.18 -7.93
N ARG A 35 -2.43 -9.30 -8.92
CA ARG A 35 -1.33 -9.39 -9.88
C ARG A 35 -0.42 -8.20 -9.71
N VAL A 36 0.89 -8.44 -9.75
CA VAL A 36 1.92 -7.40 -9.65
C VAL A 36 2.81 -7.49 -10.88
N PHE A 37 3.11 -6.35 -11.47
CA PHE A 37 3.95 -6.21 -12.65
C PHE A 37 5.10 -5.24 -12.33
N GLY A 38 6.25 -5.49 -12.94
CA GLY A 38 7.47 -4.72 -12.69
C GLY A 38 8.49 -5.53 -11.85
N PRO A 39 9.09 -4.95 -10.79
CA PRO A 39 10.16 -5.59 -10.04
C PRO A 39 9.70 -6.89 -9.36
N ASP A 40 10.64 -7.76 -9.00
CA ASP A 40 10.35 -8.94 -8.17
C ASP A 40 9.90 -8.48 -6.77
N ALA A 41 8.59 -8.30 -6.63
CA ALA A 41 7.96 -7.86 -5.40
C ALA A 41 7.03 -8.95 -4.85
N ALA A 42 7.19 -9.24 -3.56
CA ALA A 42 6.15 -9.87 -2.78
C ALA A 42 5.06 -8.84 -2.49
N ALA A 43 3.82 -9.30 -2.45
CA ALA A 43 2.69 -8.42 -2.25
C ALA A 43 1.65 -9.07 -1.35
N VAL A 44 1.24 -8.33 -0.33
CA VAL A 44 0.20 -8.75 0.62
C VAL A 44 -0.90 -7.71 0.57
N ALA A 45 -2.15 -8.16 0.53
CA ALA A 45 -3.29 -7.26 0.49
C ALA A 45 -4.43 -7.80 1.34
N CYS A 46 -5.07 -6.90 2.07
CA CYS A 46 -6.33 -7.19 2.74
C CYS A 46 -7.29 -5.99 2.65
N GLY A 47 -8.58 -6.26 2.68
CA GLY A 47 -9.60 -5.22 2.57
C GLY A 47 -10.99 -5.78 2.36
N ASP A 48 -11.89 -4.87 2.04
CA ASP A 48 -13.28 -5.14 1.73
C ASP A 48 -13.66 -4.51 0.39
N ASP A 49 -14.96 -4.42 0.11
CA ASP A 49 -15.52 -3.89 -1.13
C ASP A 49 -15.37 -2.37 -1.29
N SER A 50 -14.90 -1.65 -0.26
CA SER A 50 -14.82 -0.19 -0.22
C SER A 50 -13.43 0.37 0.10
N GLN A 51 -12.53 -0.46 0.63
CA GLN A 51 -11.19 -0.05 1.06
C GLN A 51 -10.23 -1.23 1.15
N ALA A 52 -8.93 -0.97 1.01
CA ALA A 52 -7.89 -1.98 1.11
C ALA A 52 -6.57 -1.39 1.61
N VAL A 53 -5.77 -2.25 2.21
CA VAL A 53 -4.35 -2.02 2.50
C VAL A 53 -3.54 -3.00 1.66
N VAL A 54 -2.59 -2.49 0.89
CA VAL A 54 -1.62 -3.29 0.13
C VAL A 54 -0.23 -2.99 0.65
N TRP A 55 0.60 -4.01 0.84
CA TRP A 55 2.01 -3.86 1.14
C TRP A 55 2.84 -4.58 0.07
N LEU A 56 3.66 -3.82 -0.64
CA LEU A 56 4.59 -4.31 -1.64
C LEU A 56 6.00 -4.31 -1.06
N VAL A 57 6.70 -5.43 -1.17
CA VAL A 57 8.06 -5.62 -0.66
C VAL A 57 8.93 -6.16 -1.76
N ARG A 58 9.97 -5.42 -2.14
CA ARG A 58 10.93 -5.85 -3.17
C ARG A 58 11.84 -6.94 -2.65
N ARG A 59 11.75 -8.13 -3.25
CA ARG A 59 12.54 -9.31 -2.85
C ARG A 59 14.02 -9.15 -3.20
N ASP A 60 14.33 -8.46 -4.29
CA ASP A 60 15.71 -8.16 -4.70
C ASP A 60 16.45 -7.27 -3.68
N THR A 61 15.72 -6.52 -2.86
CA THR A 61 16.29 -5.67 -1.81
C THR A 61 16.54 -6.42 -0.49
N ILE A 62 16.15 -7.69 -0.37
CA ILE A 62 16.35 -8.47 0.86
C ILE A 62 17.82 -8.89 0.97
N GLY A 63 18.45 -8.47 2.07
CA GLY A 63 19.80 -8.80 2.48
C GLY A 63 19.98 -10.29 2.80
N ARG A 64 21.24 -10.75 2.82
CA ARG A 64 21.56 -12.11 3.28
C ARG A 64 21.16 -12.36 4.74
N ASN A 65 21.03 -11.29 5.53
CA ASN A 65 20.53 -11.30 6.89
C ASN A 65 18.99 -11.31 7.00
N GLY A 66 18.28 -11.43 5.87
CA GLY A 66 16.81 -11.41 5.82
C GLY A 66 16.18 -10.03 6.02
N MET A 67 16.97 -8.95 6.08
CA MET A 67 16.48 -7.59 6.26
C MET A 67 16.43 -6.82 4.94
N LEU A 68 15.48 -5.88 4.81
CA LEU A 68 15.46 -4.95 3.68
C LEU A 68 16.71 -4.06 3.70
N ARG A 69 17.39 -3.97 2.55
CA ARG A 69 18.52 -3.06 2.37
C ARG A 69 18.02 -1.62 2.22
N ALA A 70 18.53 -0.74 3.08
CA ALA A 70 18.32 0.69 2.91
C ALA A 70 19.04 1.21 1.65
N GLY A 71 18.48 2.24 1.01
CA GLY A 71 19.14 2.94 -0.10
C GLY A 71 19.10 2.24 -1.46
N ALA A 72 18.27 1.20 -1.63
CA ALA A 72 17.99 0.65 -2.96
C ALA A 72 17.38 1.74 -3.87
N ALA A 73 17.81 1.81 -5.14
CA ALA A 73 17.26 2.76 -6.10
C ALA A 73 15.75 2.53 -6.28
N PRO A 74 14.89 3.57 -6.20
CA PRO A 74 13.45 3.41 -6.38
C PRO A 74 13.07 2.91 -7.78
N VAL A 75 12.10 2.00 -7.86
CA VAL A 75 11.58 1.46 -9.14
C VAL A 75 10.05 1.43 -9.12
N PRO A 76 9.37 1.72 -10.25
CA PRO A 76 7.91 1.68 -10.33
C PRO A 76 7.39 0.24 -10.34
N ALA A 77 6.13 0.06 -9.98
CA ALA A 77 5.40 -1.20 -10.16
C ALA A 77 3.98 -0.90 -10.64
N ALA A 78 3.31 -1.90 -11.20
CA ALA A 78 1.86 -1.85 -11.43
C ALA A 78 1.19 -3.00 -10.71
N LEU A 79 -0.07 -2.82 -10.30
CA LEU A 79 -0.86 -3.90 -9.70
C LEU A 79 -2.30 -3.90 -10.16
N GLU A 80 -2.89 -5.09 -10.20
CA GLU A 80 -4.31 -5.33 -10.38
C GLU A 80 -4.87 -5.97 -9.12
N LEU A 81 -5.73 -5.24 -8.40
CA LEU A 81 -6.32 -5.65 -7.13
C LEU A 81 -7.81 -5.95 -7.29
N PRO A 82 -8.25 -7.21 -7.09
CA PRO A 82 -9.67 -7.55 -7.10
C PRO A 82 -10.31 -7.27 -5.73
N GLY A 83 -11.64 -7.37 -5.69
CA GLY A 83 -12.41 -7.38 -4.44
C GLY A 83 -13.00 -6.03 -4.04
N LEU A 84 -12.48 -4.92 -4.57
CA LEU A 84 -13.09 -3.61 -4.43
C LEU A 84 -14.23 -3.45 -5.44
N ALA A 85 -15.39 -2.98 -4.96
CA ALA A 85 -16.54 -2.72 -5.81
C ALA A 85 -16.24 -1.63 -6.86
N ARG A 86 -17.06 -1.58 -7.91
CA ARG A 86 -16.90 -0.58 -8.97
C ARG A 86 -16.98 0.85 -8.42
N GLY A 87 -16.15 1.75 -8.93
CA GLY A 87 -16.11 3.16 -8.55
C GLY A 87 -14.72 3.75 -8.50
N THR A 88 -14.62 5.00 -8.06
CA THR A 88 -13.37 5.75 -7.92
C THR A 88 -12.81 5.62 -6.52
N TYR A 89 -11.49 5.46 -6.43
CA TYR A 89 -10.74 5.26 -5.19
C TYR A 89 -9.65 6.32 -5.08
N ARG A 90 -9.48 6.85 -3.87
CA ARG A 90 -8.30 7.59 -3.46
C ARG A 90 -7.24 6.59 -3.02
N VAL A 91 -6.03 6.77 -3.51
CA VAL A 91 -4.89 5.90 -3.22
C VAL A 91 -3.76 6.76 -2.70
N ILE A 92 -3.16 6.34 -1.59
CA ILE A 92 -1.99 6.99 -1.00
C ILE A 92 -0.87 5.96 -0.89
N ALA A 93 0.27 6.26 -1.50
CA ALA A 93 1.51 5.52 -1.27
C ALA A 93 2.21 6.05 -0.02
N TRP A 94 2.67 5.15 0.83
CA TRP A 94 3.26 5.44 2.13
C TRP A 94 4.66 4.84 2.24
N ASP A 95 5.64 5.69 2.54
CA ASP A 95 6.99 5.26 2.91
C ASP A 95 6.97 4.75 4.35
N THR A 96 7.09 3.44 4.52
CA THR A 96 7.04 2.75 5.82
C THR A 96 8.26 3.03 6.70
N THR A 97 9.36 3.50 6.11
CA THR A 97 10.59 3.85 6.83
C THR A 97 10.54 5.30 7.30
N ALA A 98 10.16 6.23 6.40
CA ALA A 98 10.06 7.65 6.72
C ALA A 98 8.77 8.00 7.47
N GLY A 99 7.73 7.16 7.39
CA GLY A 99 6.45 7.36 8.04
C GLY A 99 5.67 8.54 7.47
N ARG A 100 5.60 8.65 6.14
CA ARG A 100 4.89 9.75 5.46
C ARG A 100 4.33 9.31 4.10
N PRO A 101 3.30 10.00 3.58
CA PRO A 101 2.85 9.79 2.22
C PRO A 101 3.96 10.23 1.23
N THR A 102 4.09 9.49 0.14
CA THR A 102 5.01 9.79 -0.96
C THR A 102 4.28 10.19 -2.24
N ALA A 103 3.05 9.72 -2.40
CA ALA A 103 2.19 10.09 -3.52
C ALA A 103 0.71 9.87 -3.15
N GLU A 104 -0.15 10.60 -3.84
CA GLU A 104 -1.59 10.47 -3.77
C GLU A 104 -2.18 10.59 -5.17
N TRP A 105 -3.12 9.71 -5.52
CA TRP A 105 -3.81 9.73 -6.81
C TRP A 105 -5.20 9.10 -6.72
N GLN A 106 -5.95 9.21 -7.81
CA GLN A 106 -7.23 8.53 -7.98
C GLN A 106 -7.08 7.38 -8.97
N ALA A 107 -7.82 6.30 -8.74
CA ALA A 107 -7.92 5.16 -9.64
C ALA A 107 -9.35 4.63 -9.68
N ASN A 108 -9.72 4.04 -10.82
CA ASN A 108 -11.06 3.48 -11.01
C ASN A 108 -11.01 1.95 -10.95
N SER A 109 -11.99 1.36 -10.28
CA SER A 109 -12.25 -0.09 -10.31
C SER A 109 -13.45 -0.36 -11.20
N ASP A 110 -13.31 -1.33 -12.10
CA ASP A 110 -14.39 -1.96 -12.87
C ASP A 110 -14.77 -3.35 -12.32
N GLY A 111 -14.28 -3.67 -11.11
CA GLY A 111 -14.19 -5.02 -10.53
C GLY A 111 -12.73 -5.41 -10.28
N TRP A 112 -11.80 -4.77 -10.99
CA TRP A 112 -10.37 -4.80 -10.75
C TRP A 112 -9.85 -3.37 -10.63
N LEU A 113 -9.22 -3.04 -9.50
CA LEU A 113 -8.55 -1.77 -9.32
C LEU A 113 -7.14 -1.86 -9.89
N LYS A 114 -6.88 -1.12 -10.97
CA LYS A 114 -5.57 -1.05 -11.62
C LYS A 114 -4.80 0.16 -11.11
N LEU A 115 -3.60 -0.06 -10.57
CA LEU A 115 -2.77 1.03 -10.02
C LEU A 115 -1.39 1.01 -10.68
N ASP A 116 -0.98 2.17 -11.16
CA ASP A 116 0.44 2.48 -11.40
C ASP A 116 1.02 3.02 -10.10
N VAL A 117 1.88 2.23 -9.46
CA VAL A 117 2.50 2.58 -8.19
C VAL A 117 3.78 3.38 -8.46
N PRO A 118 3.90 4.60 -7.90
CA PRO A 118 5.10 5.40 -8.03
C PRO A 118 6.36 4.68 -7.56
N PRO A 119 7.55 5.04 -8.07
CA PRO A 119 8.79 4.38 -7.69
C PRO A 119 9.02 4.31 -6.18
N PHE A 120 9.35 3.13 -5.68
CA PHE A 120 9.64 2.90 -4.26
C PHE A 120 10.93 2.08 -4.05
N SER A 121 11.57 2.27 -2.90
CA SER A 121 12.92 1.74 -2.63
C SER A 121 12.89 0.27 -2.23
N ALA A 122 12.53 -0.08 -0.99
CA ALA A 122 12.52 -1.46 -0.51
C ALA A 122 11.10 -2.00 -0.35
N ASP A 123 10.21 -1.16 0.17
CA ASP A 123 8.80 -1.47 0.34
C ASP A 123 7.95 -0.20 0.25
N VAL A 124 6.65 -0.39 0.04
CA VAL A 124 5.65 0.67 0.06
C VAL A 124 4.32 0.11 0.53
N ALA A 125 3.64 0.82 1.42
CA ALA A 125 2.27 0.53 1.78
C ALA A 125 1.32 1.42 0.99
N LEU A 126 0.20 0.89 0.53
CA LEU A 126 -0.87 1.63 -0.13
C LEU A 126 -2.09 1.63 0.79
N ALA A 127 -2.58 2.82 1.10
CA ALA A 127 -3.92 3.01 1.66
C ALA A 127 -4.88 3.30 0.52
N ILE A 128 -5.90 2.45 0.34
CA ILE A 128 -6.90 2.55 -0.71
C ILE A 128 -8.26 2.71 -0.06
N ARG A 129 -8.97 3.77 -0.44
CA ARG A 129 -10.31 4.06 0.08
C ARG A 129 -11.19 4.59 -1.03
N ARG A 130 -12.48 4.27 -1.02
CA ARG A 130 -13.45 4.88 -1.93
C ARG A 130 -13.36 6.41 -1.89
N GLY A 131 -13.14 7.01 -3.05
CA GLY A 131 -13.09 8.45 -3.23
C GLY A 131 -14.49 9.04 -3.07
N VAL A 132 -14.59 10.20 -2.44
CA VAL A 132 -15.83 10.98 -2.52
C VAL A 132 -15.83 11.64 -3.89
N LEU A 133 -16.83 11.32 -4.73
CA LEU A 133 -17.07 12.10 -5.94
C LEU A 133 -17.28 13.55 -5.48
N ALA A 134 -16.43 14.48 -5.95
CA ALA A 134 -16.84 15.87 -5.95
C ALA A 134 -18.14 15.92 -6.77
N ALA A 135 -19.22 16.40 -6.14
CA ALA A 135 -20.44 16.68 -6.90
C ALA A 135 -20.09 17.66 -8.03
N PRO A 136 -20.68 17.49 -9.23
CA PRO A 136 -20.44 18.37 -10.37
C PRO A 136 -20.77 19.82 -10.06
#